data_AF-A0A419TAM6-F1
#
_entry.id   AF-A0A419TAM6-F1
#
_cell.length_a   1.000
_cell.length_b   1.000
_cell.length_c   1.000
_cell.angle_alpha   90.00
_cell.angle_beta   90.00
_cell.angle_gamma   90.00
#
_symmetry.space_group_name_H-M   'P 1'
#
loop_
_entity.id
_entity.type
_entity.pdbx_description
1 polymer ?
#
loop_
_entity_poly.entity_id
_entity_poly.type
_entity_poly.pdbx_seq_one_letter_code
_entity_poly.pdbx_strand_id
1 'polypeptide(L)'
;MITIRRLNSSTDRKKLKKILSKNNFDDKKEENEVIYLIEENNEVLGVSKLTIWDNIGILKYLIIDKNIRGNNLGDGLLRATLNYCYLNGINKVYYLESDNYLLKKGFEKIDIIDAEDNIKRLINKKTALVCDVPVFFENTCNNGRG
;
A
#
# COMPACT_ATOMS: atom_id res chain seq x y z
N MET A 1 14.51 3.30 16.92
CA MET A 1 13.71 2.06 16.74
C MET A 1 12.63 2.38 15.72
N ILE A 2 12.66 1.68 14.59
CA ILE A 2 11.67 1.85 13.53
C ILE A 2 10.41 1.07 13.89
N THR A 3 9.25 1.72 13.77
CA THR A 3 7.95 1.11 14.06
C THR A 3 7.02 1.31 12.86
N ILE A 4 6.28 0.26 12.49
CA ILE A 4 5.20 0.35 11.51
C ILE A 4 3.88 0.16 12.25
N ARG A 5 2.94 1.10 12.11
CA ARG A 5 1.65 1.04 12.79
C ARG A 5 0.54 1.72 11.99
N ARG A 6 -0.71 1.36 12.29
CA ARG A 6 -1.88 2.02 11.74
C ARG A 6 -2.02 3.45 12.29
N LEU A 7 -2.42 4.38 11.44
CA LEU A 7 -2.81 5.73 11.83
C LEU A 7 -4.10 5.65 12.68
N ASN A 8 -4.08 6.20 13.89
CA ASN A 8 -5.20 6.09 14.84
C ASN A 8 -5.57 7.39 15.58
N SER A 9 -4.85 8.50 15.32
CA SER A 9 -5.07 9.75 16.06
C SER A 9 -5.10 11.01 15.17
N SER A 10 -5.64 12.10 15.70
CA SER A 10 -5.61 13.42 15.05
C SER A 10 -4.19 13.99 14.96
N THR A 11 -3.32 13.69 15.94
CA THR A 11 -1.90 14.04 15.91
C THR A 11 -1.20 13.35 14.75
N ASP A 12 -1.50 12.08 14.48
CA ASP A 12 -0.96 11.36 13.33
C ASP A 12 -1.39 11.98 12.00
N ARG A 13 -2.61 12.52 11.90
CA ARG A 13 -3.04 13.23 10.70
C ARG A 13 -2.19 14.46 10.40
N LYS A 14 -1.68 15.15 11.43
CA LYS A 14 -0.72 16.25 11.23
C LYS A 14 0.61 15.72 10.69
N LYS A 15 1.11 14.59 11.23
CA LYS A 15 2.33 13.94 10.75
C LYS A 15 2.20 13.43 9.31
N LEU A 16 1.06 12.83 8.96
CA LEU A 16 0.69 12.42 7.60
C LEU A 16 0.77 13.60 6.62
N LYS A 17 0.08 14.71 6.93
CA LYS A 17 0.12 15.92 6.09
C LYS A 17 1.56 16.40 5.87
N LYS A 18 2.38 16.43 6.92
CA LYS A 18 3.78 16.85 6.82
C LYS A 18 4.59 15.99 5.84
N ILE A 19 4.50 14.66 5.93
CA ILE A 19 5.25 13.78 5.01
C ILE A 19 4.72 13.86 3.57
N LEU A 20 3.40 13.97 3.38
CA LEU A 20 2.80 14.09 2.05
C LEU A 20 3.24 15.40 1.37
N SER A 21 3.15 16.54 2.07
CA SER A 21 3.64 17.83 1.55
C SER A 21 5.14 17.81 1.26
N LYS A 22 5.96 17.17 2.10
CA LYS A 22 7.41 17.00 1.86
C LYS A 22 7.70 16.22 0.56
N ASN A 23 6.79 15.37 0.12
CA ASN A 23 6.90 14.56 -1.09
C ASN A 23 6.04 15.09 -2.26
N ASN A 24 5.52 16.32 -2.17
CA ASN A 24 4.64 16.95 -3.17
C ASN A 24 3.43 16.07 -3.53
N PHE A 25 2.83 15.43 -2.54
CA PHE A 25 1.68 14.56 -2.72
C PHE A 25 0.45 15.17 -2.05
N ASP A 26 -0.65 15.27 -2.80
CA ASP A 26 -1.94 15.70 -2.28
C ASP A 26 -2.82 14.47 -1.98
N ASP A 27 -3.32 14.40 -0.75
CA ASP A 27 -4.23 13.34 -0.31
C ASP A 27 -5.65 13.89 -0.12
N LYS A 28 -6.63 13.09 -0.53
CA LYS A 28 -8.05 13.32 -0.24
C LYS A 28 -8.51 12.26 0.74
N LYS A 29 -9.11 12.67 1.86
CA LYS A 29 -9.71 11.73 2.81
C LYS A 29 -10.79 10.92 2.09
N GLU A 30 -10.72 9.60 2.19
CA GLU A 30 -11.72 8.69 1.64
C GLU A 30 -12.44 7.94 2.78
N GLU A 31 -13.65 7.46 2.50
CA GLU A 31 -14.31 6.50 3.38
C GLU A 31 -13.57 5.15 3.33
N ASN A 32 -13.62 4.38 4.42
CA ASN A 32 -12.99 3.06 4.51
C ASN A 32 -11.48 3.04 4.22
N GLU A 33 -10.77 4.13 4.52
CA GLU A 33 -9.33 4.19 4.34
C GLU A 33 -8.56 3.54 5.50
N VAL A 34 -7.50 2.81 5.15
CA VAL A 34 -6.54 2.22 6.07
C VAL A 34 -5.17 2.80 5.75
N ILE A 35 -4.61 3.52 6.71
CA ILE A 35 -3.33 4.20 6.55
C ILE A 35 -2.34 3.59 7.55
N TYR A 36 -1.18 3.18 7.05
CA TYR A 36 -0.05 2.76 7.88
C TYR A 36 1.08 3.77 7.79
N LEU A 37 1.71 4.03 8.93
CA LEU A 37 2.87 4.90 9.07
C LEU A 37 4.08 4.04 9.42
N ILE A 38 5.22 4.36 8.85
CA ILE A 38 6.51 3.94 9.37
C ILE A 38 7.19 5.15 10.01
N GLU A 39 7.62 5.01 11.26
CA GLU A 39 8.19 6.10 12.05
C GLU A 39 9.43 5.67 12.83
N GLU A 40 10.33 6.62 13.04
CA GLU A 40 11.49 6.49 13.93
C GLU A 40 11.59 7.75 14.79
N ASN A 41 11.79 7.58 16.11
CA ASN A 41 11.95 8.70 17.04
C ASN A 41 10.84 9.77 16.90
N ASN A 42 9.58 9.31 16.75
CA ASN A 42 8.39 10.12 16.53
C ASN A 42 8.31 10.87 15.18
N GLU A 43 9.28 10.71 14.29
CA GLU A 43 9.26 11.23 12.93
C GLU A 43 8.70 10.20 11.95
N VAL A 44 7.71 10.60 11.13
CA VAL A 44 7.18 9.73 10.07
C VAL A 44 8.14 9.72 8.90
N LEU A 45 8.61 8.53 8.60
CA LEU A 45 9.58 8.21 7.55
C LEU A 45 8.88 7.73 6.27
N GLY A 46 7.64 7.27 6.37
CA GLY A 46 6.87 6.79 5.24
C GLY A 46 5.41 6.52 5.58
N VAL A 47 4.59 6.40 4.56
CA VAL A 47 3.15 6.19 4.68
C VAL A 47 2.59 5.40 3.51
N SER A 48 1.63 4.52 3.80
CA SER A 48 0.81 3.84 2.80
C SER A 48 -0.66 4.14 3.07
N LYS A 49 -1.46 4.14 2.01
CA LYS A 49 -2.91 4.26 2.10
C LYS A 49 -3.59 3.24 1.21
N LEU A 50 -4.51 2.49 1.81
CA LEU A 50 -5.48 1.63 1.16
C LEU A 50 -6.87 2.25 1.29
N THR A 51 -7.70 2.10 0.27
CA THR A 51 -9.16 2.25 0.38
C THR A 51 -9.79 0.88 0.13
N ILE A 52 -10.71 0.48 1.00
CA ILE A 52 -11.33 -0.86 0.94
C ILE A 52 -12.73 -0.75 0.35
N TRP A 53 -13.00 -1.62 -0.61
CA TRP A 53 -14.30 -1.78 -1.27
C TRP A 53 -14.65 -3.27 -1.26
N ASP A 54 -15.66 -3.65 -0.47
CA ASP A 54 -16.04 -5.05 -0.23
C ASP A 54 -14.83 -5.91 0.21
N ASN A 55 -14.44 -6.89 -0.61
CA ASN A 55 -13.32 -7.81 -0.41
C ASN A 55 -12.05 -7.40 -1.19
N ILE A 56 -11.98 -6.16 -1.68
CA ILE A 56 -10.88 -5.66 -2.51
C ILE A 56 -10.26 -4.40 -1.91
N GLY A 57 -8.94 -4.32 -1.95
CA GLY A 57 -8.18 -3.13 -1.61
C GLY A 57 -7.74 -2.34 -2.84
N ILE A 58 -7.78 -1.01 -2.75
CA ILE A 58 -7.13 -0.11 -3.70
C ILE A 58 -5.99 0.58 -2.97
N LEU A 59 -4.74 0.23 -3.31
CA LEU A 59 -3.57 0.96 -2.86
C LEU A 59 -3.57 2.32 -3.56
N LYS A 60 -3.65 3.40 -2.78
CA LYS A 60 -3.64 4.78 -3.29
C LYS A 60 -2.23 5.29 -3.44
N TYR A 61 -1.38 4.99 -2.46
CA TYR A 61 0.03 5.34 -2.49
C TYR A 61 0.83 4.52 -1.48
N LEU A 62 2.13 4.42 -1.76
CA LEU A 62 3.17 3.94 -0.86
C LEU A 62 4.36 4.89 -0.98
N ILE A 63 4.58 5.71 0.04
CA ILE A 63 5.55 6.80 0.02
C ILE A 63 6.57 6.58 1.13
N ILE A 64 7.85 6.52 0.77
CA ILE A 64 8.97 6.61 1.71
C ILE A 64 9.69 7.92 1.45
N ASP A 65 10.09 8.60 2.52
CA ASP A 65 10.93 9.78 2.44
C ASP A 65 12.16 9.50 1.57
N LYS A 66 12.36 10.35 0.55
CA LYS A 66 13.42 10.21 -0.45
C LYS A 66 14.82 10.07 0.16
N ASN A 67 15.06 10.67 1.33
CA ASN A 67 16.37 10.69 1.98
C ASN A 67 16.79 9.33 2.57
N ILE A 68 15.85 8.39 2.73
CA ILE A 68 16.05 7.12 3.44
C ILE A 68 15.62 5.90 2.60
N ARG A 69 15.32 6.10 1.32
CA ARG A 69 15.01 5.01 0.38
C ARG A 69 16.22 4.10 0.22
N GLY A 70 15.98 2.86 -0.20
CA GLY A 70 17.01 1.82 -0.34
C GLY A 70 17.22 0.95 0.90
N ASN A 71 16.65 1.33 2.06
CA ASN A 71 16.77 0.58 3.31
C ASN A 71 15.64 -0.43 3.56
N ASN A 72 15.02 -0.97 2.51
CA ASN A 72 13.87 -1.91 2.57
C ASN A 72 12.63 -1.42 3.37
N LEU A 73 12.58 -0.15 3.79
CA LEU A 73 11.45 0.42 4.53
C LEU A 73 10.13 0.36 3.77
N GLY A 74 10.18 0.55 2.45
CA GLY A 74 9.01 0.39 1.58
C GLY A 74 8.47 -1.04 1.59
N ASP A 75 9.36 -2.05 1.71
CA ASP A 75 8.95 -3.46 1.70
C ASP A 75 8.24 -3.80 3.00
N GLY A 76 8.82 -3.40 4.14
CA GLY A 76 8.18 -3.57 5.44
C GLY A 76 6.83 -2.87 5.51
N LEU A 77 6.74 -1.63 5.02
CA LEU A 77 5.49 -0.88 5.02
C LEU A 77 4.44 -1.51 4.09
N LEU A 78 4.84 -1.96 2.89
CA LEU A 78 3.96 -2.67 1.97
C LEU A 78 3.46 -3.99 2.59
N ARG A 79 4.35 -4.79 3.18
CA ARG A 79 3.99 -6.04 3.86
C ARG A 79 3.01 -5.81 5.00
N ALA A 80 3.23 -4.80 5.84
CA ALA A 80 2.30 -4.47 6.92
C ALA A 80 0.92 -4.08 6.37
N THR A 81 0.91 -3.35 5.25
CA THR A 81 -0.30 -2.92 4.53
C THR A 81 -1.05 -4.12 3.95
N LEU A 82 -0.36 -5.05 3.28
CA LEU A 82 -0.96 -6.27 2.72
C LEU A 82 -1.35 -7.27 3.80
N ASN A 83 -0.63 -7.31 4.93
CA ASN A 83 -0.96 -8.19 6.05
C ASN A 83 -2.30 -7.77 6.68
N TYR A 84 -2.58 -6.47 6.73
CA TYR A 84 -3.92 -6.01 7.07
C TYR A 84 -4.96 -6.60 6.12
N CYS A 85 -4.74 -6.55 4.80
CA CYS A 85 -5.65 -7.13 3.82
C CYS A 85 -5.87 -8.62 4.05
N TYR A 86 -4.78 -9.37 4.22
CA TYR A 86 -4.80 -10.81 4.44
C TYR A 86 -5.64 -11.19 5.66
N LEU A 87 -5.38 -10.53 6.81
CA LEU A 87 -6.10 -10.79 8.06
C LEU A 87 -7.58 -10.40 8.03
N ASN A 88 -7.99 -9.55 7.07
CA ASN A 88 -9.37 -9.08 6.93
C ASN A 88 -10.08 -9.72 5.72
N GLY A 89 -9.53 -10.78 5.13
CA GLY A 89 -10.15 -11.50 4.00
C GLY A 89 -10.19 -10.72 2.69
N ILE A 90 -9.31 -9.71 2.55
CA ILE A 90 -9.16 -8.93 1.32
C ILE A 90 -8.13 -9.65 0.45
N ASN A 91 -8.63 -10.30 -0.61
CA ASN A 91 -7.82 -11.23 -1.40
C ASN A 91 -7.03 -10.55 -2.51
N LYS A 92 -7.50 -9.39 -3.00
CA LYS A 92 -6.80 -8.64 -4.05
C LYS A 92 -6.59 -7.19 -3.67
N VAL A 93 -5.42 -6.69 -4.02
CA VAL A 93 -5.08 -5.27 -3.91
C VAL A 93 -4.69 -4.73 -5.28
N TYR A 94 -5.40 -3.70 -5.73
CA TYR A 94 -5.14 -3.03 -7.00
C TYR A 94 -4.37 -1.72 -6.80
N TYR A 95 -3.54 -1.37 -7.77
CA TYR A 95 -2.89 -0.07 -7.86
C TYR A 95 -3.07 0.49 -9.27
N LEU A 96 -3.61 1.70 -9.38
CA LEU A 96 -4.15 2.23 -10.64
C LEU A 96 -3.11 2.89 -11.55
N GLU A 97 -1.88 3.00 -11.09
CA GLU A 97 -0.77 3.56 -11.86
C GLU A 97 0.25 2.47 -12.19
N SER A 98 1.17 2.77 -13.10
CA SER A 98 2.35 1.93 -13.28
C SER A 98 3.37 2.23 -12.18
N ASP A 99 3.95 1.19 -11.60
CA ASP A 99 5.00 1.33 -10.60
C ASP A 99 5.97 0.14 -10.68
N ASN A 100 7.21 0.43 -11.09
CA ASN A 100 8.26 -0.58 -11.24
C ASN A 100 8.68 -1.21 -9.92
N TYR A 101 8.53 -0.51 -8.80
CA TYR A 101 8.80 -1.04 -7.49
C TYR A 101 7.75 -2.07 -7.10
N LEU A 102 6.45 -1.77 -7.27
CA LEU A 102 5.37 -2.72 -6.98
C LEU A 102 5.45 -3.97 -7.84
N LEU A 103 5.78 -3.83 -9.14
CA LEU A 103 6.04 -4.98 -10.02
C LEU A 103 7.14 -5.91 -9.46
N LYS A 104 8.25 -5.34 -8.99
CA LYS A 104 9.33 -6.10 -8.35
C LYS A 104 8.92 -6.72 -7.00
N LYS A 105 7.84 -6.23 -6.39
CA LYS A 105 7.27 -6.75 -5.15
C LYS A 105 6.16 -7.77 -5.35
N GLY A 106 5.95 -8.25 -6.57
CA GLY A 106 4.97 -9.31 -6.85
C GLY A 106 3.58 -8.78 -7.20
N PHE A 107 3.45 -7.49 -7.52
CA PHE A 107 2.29 -7.04 -8.27
C PHE A 107 2.47 -7.40 -9.75
N GLU A 108 1.37 -7.66 -10.43
CA GLU A 108 1.33 -8.03 -11.83
C GLU A 108 0.48 -7.03 -12.62
N LYS A 109 0.79 -6.84 -13.90
CA LYS A 109 -0.04 -6.00 -14.77
C LYS A 109 -1.30 -6.79 -15.15
N ILE A 110 -2.43 -6.12 -15.14
CA ILE A 110 -3.71 -6.67 -15.57
C ILE A 110 -4.45 -5.67 -16.44
N ASP A 111 -5.15 -6.16 -17.46
CA ASP A 111 -6.14 -5.40 -18.19
C ASP A 111 -7.44 -5.35 -17.36
N ILE A 112 -8.04 -4.17 -17.21
CA ILE A 112 -9.23 -4.00 -16.36
C ILE A 112 -10.42 -4.85 -16.85
N ILE A 113 -10.44 -5.23 -18.13
CA ILE A 113 -11.44 -6.18 -18.66
C ILE A 113 -11.38 -7.55 -17.99
N ASP A 114 -10.22 -7.93 -17.46
CA ASP A 114 -10.00 -9.19 -16.74
C ASP A 114 -10.09 -9.03 -15.21
N ALA A 115 -10.33 -7.81 -14.73
CA ALA A 115 -10.52 -7.53 -13.30
C ALA A 115 -11.92 -7.95 -12.81
N GLU A 116 -12.14 -7.90 -11.50
CA GLU A 116 -13.44 -8.17 -10.89
C GLU A 116 -14.48 -7.08 -11.26
N ASP A 117 -15.75 -7.44 -11.32
CA ASP A 117 -16.80 -6.55 -11.87
C ASP A 117 -17.02 -5.28 -11.05
N ASN A 118 -16.86 -5.36 -9.73
CA ASN A 118 -16.83 -4.20 -8.85
C ASN A 118 -15.67 -3.26 -9.20
N ILE A 119 -14.51 -3.80 -9.57
CA ILE A 119 -13.32 -3.04 -9.96
C ILE A 119 -13.48 -2.39 -11.33
N LYS A 120 -14.07 -3.09 -12.31
CA LYS A 120 -14.42 -2.53 -13.62
C LYS A 120 -15.30 -1.28 -13.50
N ARG A 121 -16.20 -1.25 -12.51
CA ARG A 121 -17.10 -0.10 -12.26
C ARG A 121 -16.40 1.05 -11.56
N LEU A 122 -15.40 0.77 -10.73
CA LEU A 122 -14.67 1.76 -9.94
C LEU A 122 -13.53 2.44 -10.73
N ILE A 123 -12.94 1.75 -11.70
CA ILE A 123 -11.74 2.18 -12.41
C ILE A 123 -12.05 2.58 -13.84
N ASN A 124 -11.78 3.84 -14.19
CA ASN A 124 -11.89 4.34 -15.57
C ASN A 124 -10.57 4.23 -16.36
N LYS A 125 -9.78 3.18 -16.10
CA LYS A 125 -8.49 2.93 -16.77
C LYS A 125 -8.52 1.61 -17.51
N LYS A 126 -7.64 1.48 -18.50
CA LYS A 126 -7.49 0.24 -19.27
C LYS A 126 -6.69 -0.82 -18.53
N THR A 127 -5.70 -0.39 -17.74
CA THR A 127 -4.77 -1.28 -17.04
C THR A 127 -4.59 -0.86 -15.59
N ALA A 128 -4.21 -1.82 -14.76
CA ALA A 128 -3.79 -1.61 -13.38
C ALA A 128 -2.68 -2.62 -13.02
N LEU A 129 -2.12 -2.44 -11.83
CA LEU A 129 -1.38 -3.48 -11.15
C LEU A 129 -2.31 -4.19 -10.16
N VAL A 130 -2.13 -5.50 -9.99
CA VAL A 130 -2.87 -6.31 -9.02
C VAL A 130 -1.90 -7.18 -8.22
N CYS A 131 -2.19 -7.34 -6.94
CA CYS A 131 -1.52 -8.29 -6.06
C CYS A 131 -2.58 -9.23 -5.50
N ASP A 132 -2.36 -10.53 -5.71
CA ASP A 132 -3.06 -11.58 -4.99
C ASP A 132 -2.42 -11.71 -3.60
N VAL A 133 -3.19 -11.33 -2.57
CA VAL A 133 -2.68 -11.17 -1.20
C VAL A 133 -2.32 -12.53 -0.58
N PRO A 134 -3.16 -13.58 -0.66
CA PRO A 134 -2.76 -14.92 -0.25
C PRO A 134 -1.47 -15.41 -0.92
N VAL A 135 -1.40 -15.32 -2.25
CA VAL A 135 -0.22 -15.77 -3.02
C VAL A 135 1.04 -14.97 -2.64
N PHE A 136 0.91 -13.67 -2.38
CA PHE A 136 2.01 -12.83 -1.91
C PHE A 136 2.62 -13.36 -0.60
N PHE A 137 1.81 -13.82 0.35
CA PHE A 137 2.33 -14.34 1.62
C PHE A 137 2.83 -15.79 1.51
N GLU A 138 2.17 -16.64 0.73
CA GLU A 138 2.59 -18.03 0.49
C GLU A 138 3.97 -18.10 -0.19
N ASN A 139 4.19 -17.28 -1.22
CA ASN A 139 5.47 -17.22 -1.93
C ASN A 139 6.62 -16.67 -1.06
N THR A 140 6.30 -15.95 0.03
CA THR A 140 7.33 -15.44 0.95
C THR A 140 7.79 -16.45 2.00
N CYS A 141 7.04 -17.54 2.20
CA CYS A 141 7.44 -18.63 3.09
C CYS A 141 8.38 -19.66 2.45
N ASN A 142 8.53 -19.66 1.11
CA ASN A 142 9.38 -20.62 0.38
C ASN A 142 10.79 -20.13 0.04
N ASN A 143 11.15 -18.88 0.33
CA ASN A 143 12.54 -18.42 0.22
C ASN A 143 13.32 -18.80 1.48
N GLY A 144 13.57 -20.10 1.62
CA GLY A 144 14.69 -20.58 2.42
C GLY A 144 16.00 -20.03 1.85
N ARG A 145 16.80 -19.41 2.73
CA ARG A 145 18.26 -19.24 2.67
C ARG A 145 18.91 -19.33 1.27
N GLY A 146 19.35 -18.18 0.77
CA GLY A 146 20.44 -18.07 -0.20
C GLY A 146 21.41 -17.01 0.27
#